data_AF-A0A935QEH7-F1
#
_entry.id   AF-A0A935QEH7-F1
#
_cell.length_a   1.000
_cell.length_b   1.000
_cell.length_c   1.000
_cell.angle_alpha   90.00
_cell.angle_beta   90.00
_cell.angle_gamma   90.00
#
_symmetry.space_group_name_H-M   'P 1'
#
loop_
_entity.id
_entity.type
_entity.pdbx_description
1 polymer ?
#
loop_
_entity_poly.entity_id
_entity_poly.type
_entity_poly.pdbx_seq_one_letter_code
_entity_poly.pdbx_strand_id
1 'polypeptide(L)'
;MADLDEESDARRGDRGPRWGLRPPEQPGLRASAFATADDILTAADVDEAAARLTPWTELTPTTNDGPLGWLADRTVMTPTLTRLVMAARAPHRRLSHHLDNHVGGRMPINLTLVPQVIPHAQYLEPIDGASTSSEATVRLFASLSLARLHPDVTSWSAAAEALKMPGPMGVRCARACSATMLVTAEEWRSRIWRAGEETERRDYRATEAKVQHRLGMTRWFNEWARRNRPDARYGDHDLALTWQWVHVAHAHLDLSPVWRGKRPTSKDRARYRPFADSLDAQQQSDLGYALHKRA
;
A
#
# COMPACT_ATOMS: atom_id res chain seq x y z
N MET A 1 -5.14 -6.56 33.09
CA MET A 1 -5.83 -5.76 32.06
C MET A 1 -7.34 -5.93 32.15
N ALA A 2 -7.90 -7.15 32.09
CA ALA A 2 -9.34 -7.40 32.20
C ALA A 2 -10.03 -6.68 33.38
N ASP A 3 -9.45 -6.73 34.59
CA ASP A 3 -10.02 -6.06 35.77
C ASP A 3 -10.03 -4.51 35.69
N LEU A 4 -9.07 -3.92 34.95
CA LEU A 4 -9.01 -2.46 34.74
C LEU A 4 -9.99 -2.01 33.66
N ASP A 5 -10.23 -2.86 32.65
CA ASP A 5 -11.25 -2.62 31.62
C ASP A 5 -12.65 -2.66 32.24
N GLU A 6 -12.90 -3.64 33.13
CA GLU A 6 -14.17 -3.80 33.84
C GLU A 6 -14.44 -2.62 34.80
N GLU A 7 -13.43 -2.18 35.57
CA GLU A 7 -13.54 -1.00 36.43
C GLU A 7 -13.67 0.31 35.63
N SER A 8 -13.06 0.39 34.44
CA SER A 8 -13.20 1.54 33.53
C SER A 8 -14.59 1.63 32.94
N ASP A 9 -15.15 0.51 32.49
CA ASP A 9 -16.48 0.43 31.89
C ASP A 9 -17.59 0.74 32.88
N ALA A 10 -17.44 0.30 34.13
CA ALA A 10 -18.35 0.64 35.23
C ALA A 10 -18.41 2.16 35.54
N ARG A 11 -17.42 2.95 35.08
CA ARG A 11 -17.25 4.37 35.42
C ARG A 11 -17.52 5.33 34.24
N ARG A 12 -18.19 4.87 33.17
CA ARG A 12 -18.49 5.59 31.91
C ARG A 12 -19.44 6.82 32.00
N GLY A 13 -19.53 7.53 33.12
CA GLY A 13 -20.27 8.79 33.19
C GLY A 13 -19.53 9.94 32.49
N ASP A 14 -19.95 10.27 31.26
CA ASP A 14 -19.62 11.39 30.34
C ASP A 14 -18.14 11.83 30.13
N ARG A 15 -17.18 11.40 30.95
CA ARG A 15 -15.75 11.76 30.82
C ARG A 15 -14.78 10.61 31.10
N GLY A 16 -15.27 9.41 31.36
CA GLY A 16 -14.46 8.23 31.70
C GLY A 16 -13.79 8.31 33.08
N PRO A 17 -13.13 7.24 33.53
CA PRO A 17 -12.46 7.21 34.83
C PRO A 17 -11.28 8.21 34.87
N ARG A 18 -11.36 9.20 35.78
CA ARG A 18 -10.28 10.15 36.05
C ARG A 18 -9.33 9.58 37.10
N TRP A 19 -8.51 8.62 36.72
CA TRP A 19 -7.63 7.88 37.64
C TRP A 19 -6.71 8.76 38.50
N GLY A 20 -6.30 9.93 38.01
CA GLY A 20 -5.49 10.89 38.77
C GLY A 20 -6.26 11.66 39.88
N LEU A 21 -7.59 11.70 39.83
CA LEU A 21 -8.44 12.31 40.86
C LEU A 21 -9.13 11.27 41.74
N ARG A 22 -9.45 10.10 41.16
CA ARG A 22 -10.08 8.99 41.87
C ARG A 22 -9.47 7.67 41.37
N PRO A 23 -8.40 7.18 42.02
CA PRO A 23 -7.72 5.95 41.61
C PRO A 23 -8.61 4.71 41.82
N PRO A 24 -8.20 3.52 41.33
CA PRO A 24 -8.91 2.26 41.59
C PRO A 24 -9.21 2.05 43.07
N GLU A 25 -10.43 1.63 43.40
CA GLU A 25 -10.79 1.42 44.81
C GLU A 25 -10.05 0.20 45.37
N GLN A 26 -9.86 -0.83 44.54
CA GLN A 26 -9.10 -2.02 44.87
C GLN A 26 -7.60 -1.72 45.03
N PRO A 27 -6.99 -2.01 46.20
CA PRO A 27 -5.57 -1.76 46.43
C PRO A 27 -4.64 -2.51 45.48
N GLY A 28 -5.00 -3.75 45.10
CA GLY A 28 -4.21 -4.58 44.18
C GLY A 28 -4.12 -3.96 42.77
N LEU A 29 -5.23 -3.45 42.24
CA LEU A 29 -5.27 -2.77 40.94
C LEU A 29 -4.47 -1.47 40.96
N ARG A 30 -4.56 -0.71 42.05
CA ARG A 30 -3.71 0.47 42.26
C ARG A 30 -2.22 0.12 42.24
N ALA A 31 -1.83 -0.89 43.00
CA ALA A 31 -0.43 -1.33 43.07
C ALA A 31 0.08 -1.79 41.70
N SER A 32 -0.72 -2.56 40.96
CA SER A 32 -0.36 -3.02 39.61
C SER A 32 -0.22 -1.86 38.61
N ALA A 33 -1.12 -0.87 38.66
CA ALA A 33 -1.03 0.31 37.81
C ALA A 33 0.21 1.15 38.12
N PHE A 34 0.55 1.34 39.39
CA PHE A 34 1.78 2.05 39.79
C PHE A 34 3.05 1.28 39.41
N ALA A 35 3.09 -0.04 39.60
CA ALA A 35 4.21 -0.86 39.18
C ALA A 35 4.43 -0.76 37.65
N THR A 36 3.34 -0.82 36.87
CA THR A 36 3.44 -0.67 35.40
C THR A 36 3.94 0.72 35.01
N ALA A 37 3.49 1.78 35.69
CA ALA A 37 3.98 3.13 35.44
C ALA A 37 5.47 3.29 35.81
N ASP A 38 5.90 2.67 36.92
CA ASP A 38 7.30 2.64 37.34
C ASP A 38 8.16 1.90 36.32
N ASP A 39 7.75 0.71 35.87
CA ASP A 39 8.44 -0.08 34.85
C ASP A 39 8.58 0.67 33.51
N ILE A 40 7.58 1.49 33.14
CA ILE A 40 7.65 2.36 31.95
C ILE A 40 8.67 3.49 32.15
N LEU A 41 8.66 4.14 33.32
CA LEU A 41 9.50 5.31 33.60
C LEU A 41 10.96 4.94 33.92
N THR A 42 11.20 3.72 34.40
CA THR A 42 12.52 3.19 34.78
C THR A 42 13.16 2.30 33.71
N ALA A 43 12.48 2.08 32.59
CA ALA A 43 13.00 1.32 31.45
C ALA A 43 14.37 1.87 30.98
N ALA A 44 15.22 0.98 30.46
CA ALA A 44 16.60 1.31 30.13
C ALA A 44 16.72 2.30 28.96
N ASP A 45 15.74 2.28 28.05
CA ASP A 45 15.66 3.19 26.91
C ASP A 45 14.22 3.54 26.53
N VAL A 46 14.09 4.47 25.58
CA VAL A 46 12.80 5.02 25.14
C VAL A 46 11.98 4.00 24.35
N ASP A 47 12.61 3.08 23.63
CA ASP A 47 11.92 2.10 22.79
C ASP A 47 11.28 1.01 23.67
N GLU A 48 12.01 0.57 24.70
CA GLU A 48 11.50 -0.36 25.71
C GLU A 48 10.37 0.26 26.54
N ALA A 49 10.52 1.52 26.95
CA ALA A 49 9.47 2.29 27.61
C ALA A 49 8.23 2.46 26.71
N ALA A 50 8.44 2.75 25.43
CA ALA A 50 7.38 2.93 24.45
C ALA A 50 6.62 1.63 24.21
N ALA A 51 7.31 0.49 24.07
CA ALA A 51 6.69 -0.82 23.91
C ALA A 51 5.80 -1.18 25.10
N ARG A 52 6.25 -0.87 26.33
CA ARG A 52 5.44 -1.05 27.56
C ARG A 52 4.26 -0.08 27.63
N LEU A 53 4.39 1.13 27.10
CA LEU A 53 3.30 2.12 27.05
C LEU A 53 2.25 1.81 25.96
N THR A 54 2.63 1.13 24.87
CA THR A 54 1.77 0.90 23.70
C THR A 54 0.36 0.39 24.04
N PRO A 55 0.18 -0.71 24.82
CA PRO A 55 -1.15 -1.24 25.13
C PRO A 55 -2.08 -0.21 25.79
N TRP A 56 -1.52 0.66 26.62
CA TRP A 56 -2.27 1.73 27.30
C TRP A 56 -2.71 2.83 26.34
N THR A 57 -1.89 3.16 25.36
CA THR A 57 -2.28 4.16 24.36
C THR A 57 -3.37 3.67 23.42
N GLU A 58 -3.47 2.36 23.20
CA GLU A 58 -4.53 1.74 22.38
C GLU A 58 -5.90 1.81 23.05
N LEU A 59 -5.95 1.91 24.38
CA LEU A 59 -7.18 2.18 25.14
C LEU A 59 -7.68 3.62 25.01
N THR A 60 -6.90 4.51 24.37
CA THR A 60 -7.33 5.91 24.17
C THR A 60 -8.54 5.95 23.24
N PRO A 61 -9.67 6.55 23.65
CA PRO A 61 -10.85 6.69 22.81
C PRO A 61 -10.54 7.39 21.48
N THR A 62 -11.21 6.97 20.40
CA THR A 62 -11.07 7.62 19.10
C THR A 62 -11.76 8.98 19.14
N THR A 63 -10.98 10.06 19.25
CA THR A 63 -11.45 11.45 19.15
C THR A 63 -10.90 12.13 17.90
N ASN A 64 -11.49 13.27 17.51
CA ASN A 64 -11.04 14.06 16.36
C ASN A 64 -9.58 14.54 16.51
N ASP A 65 -9.13 14.80 17.74
CA ASP A 65 -7.79 15.30 18.06
C ASP A 65 -6.74 14.17 18.20
N GLY A 66 -7.18 12.91 18.08
CA GLY A 66 -6.34 11.72 18.19
C GLY A 66 -5.80 11.47 19.60
N PRO A 67 -4.97 10.41 19.77
CA PRO A 67 -4.48 10.01 21.09
C PRO A 67 -3.64 11.09 21.80
N LEU A 68 -2.86 11.86 21.04
CA LEU A 68 -2.05 12.96 21.59
C LEU A 68 -2.90 14.12 22.08
N GLY A 69 -3.92 14.53 21.32
CA GLY A 69 -4.86 15.56 21.76
C GLY A 69 -5.66 15.09 22.98
N TRP A 70 -6.16 13.85 22.93
CA TRP A 70 -6.90 13.27 24.06
C TRP A 70 -6.07 13.20 25.35
N LEU A 71 -4.79 12.82 25.24
CA LEU A 71 -3.85 12.81 26.37
C LEU A 71 -3.53 14.24 26.83
N ALA A 72 -3.27 15.17 25.92
CA ALA A 72 -2.98 16.56 26.27
C ALA A 72 -4.09 17.24 27.08
N ASP A 73 -5.34 16.86 26.86
CA ASP A 73 -6.49 17.36 27.64
C ASP A 73 -6.58 16.76 29.06
N ARG A 74 -5.84 15.68 29.34
CA ARG A 74 -6.00 14.84 30.55
C ARG A 74 -4.72 14.66 31.36
N THR A 75 -3.58 15.10 30.83
CA THR A 75 -2.29 15.07 31.51
C THR A 75 -1.43 16.28 31.13
N VAL A 76 -0.46 16.61 31.96
CA VAL A 76 0.53 17.63 31.63
C VAL A 76 1.54 17.02 30.66
N MET A 77 1.51 17.49 29.41
CA MET A 77 2.43 17.05 28.38
C MET A 77 3.83 17.63 28.61
N THR A 78 4.66 16.90 29.35
CA THR A 78 6.09 17.18 29.44
C THR A 78 6.81 16.76 28.15
N PRO A 79 8.01 17.30 27.85
CA PRO A 79 8.80 16.84 26.70
C PRO A 79 9.07 15.33 26.73
N THR A 80 9.34 14.77 27.91
CA THR A 80 9.56 13.33 28.10
C THR A 80 8.30 12.53 27.78
N LEU A 81 7.14 12.92 28.32
CA LEU A 81 5.88 12.22 28.08
C LEU A 81 5.46 12.35 26.61
N THR A 82 5.65 13.52 26.00
CA THR A 82 5.40 13.75 24.57
C THR A 82 6.24 12.83 23.71
N ARG A 83 7.55 12.72 24.01
CA ARG A 83 8.47 11.81 23.31
C ARG A 83 8.04 10.35 23.47
N LEU A 84 7.67 9.93 24.67
CA LEU A 84 7.26 8.55 24.98
C LEU A 84 5.95 8.18 24.27
N VAL A 85 4.94 9.05 24.31
CA VAL A 85 3.69 8.87 23.58
C VAL A 85 3.93 8.86 22.07
N MET A 86 4.78 9.76 21.56
CA MET A 86 5.13 9.81 20.13
C MET A 86 5.85 8.55 19.65
N ALA A 87 6.69 7.94 20.52
CA ALA A 87 7.36 6.67 20.26
C ALA A 87 6.40 5.48 20.36
N ALA A 88 5.58 5.41 21.41
CA ALA A 88 4.58 4.33 21.60
C ALA A 88 3.51 4.32 20.51
N ARG A 89 3.18 5.50 19.94
CA ARG A 89 2.27 5.67 18.80
C ARG A 89 2.98 5.65 17.46
N ALA A 90 4.32 5.62 17.41
CA ALA A 90 5.07 5.60 16.16
C ALA A 90 4.64 4.44 15.25
N PRO A 91 4.44 3.20 15.74
CA PRO A 91 3.97 2.07 14.92
C PRO A 91 2.56 2.26 14.35
N HIS A 92 1.71 3.06 15.01
CA HIS A 92 0.34 3.35 14.61
C HIS A 92 0.22 4.63 13.78
N ARG A 93 1.34 5.27 13.40
CA ARG A 93 1.28 6.40 12.47
C ARG A 93 0.80 5.90 11.11
N ARG A 94 0.15 6.80 10.37
CA ARG A 94 -0.35 6.48 9.03
C ARG A 94 0.80 5.94 8.17
N LEU A 95 0.54 4.92 7.36
CA LEU A 95 1.53 4.30 6.49
C LEU A 95 2.35 5.32 5.69
N SER A 96 1.72 6.39 5.19
CA SER A 96 2.40 7.47 4.48
C SER A 96 3.55 8.08 5.29
N HIS A 97 3.36 8.28 6.60
CA HIS A 97 4.39 8.81 7.48
C HIS A 97 5.57 7.83 7.63
N HIS A 98 5.32 6.52 7.67
CA HIS A 98 6.38 5.51 7.72
C HIS A 98 7.19 5.46 6.41
N LEU A 99 6.53 5.65 5.27
CA LEU A 99 7.20 5.72 3.98
C LEU A 99 8.04 7.00 3.85
N ASP A 100 7.55 8.13 4.37
CA ASP A 100 8.23 9.43 4.24
C ASP A 100 9.44 9.58 5.18
N ASN A 101 9.45 8.90 6.34
CA ASN A 101 10.39 9.11 7.45
C ASN A 101 11.19 7.85 7.83
N HIS A 102 11.57 7.04 6.84
CA HIS A 102 12.39 5.85 7.07
C HIS A 102 13.72 6.14 7.80
N VAL A 103 14.04 5.30 8.80
CA VAL A 103 15.39 5.14 9.41
C VAL A 103 16.42 4.66 8.37
N GLY A 104 16.97 5.59 7.60
CA GLY A 104 17.80 5.33 6.40
C GLY A 104 17.66 6.43 5.34
N GLY A 105 16.65 7.31 5.50
CA GLY A 105 16.38 8.43 4.62
C GLY A 105 15.51 8.07 3.40
N ARG A 106 15.13 9.10 2.64
CA ARG A 106 14.50 8.95 1.32
C ARG A 106 15.53 8.35 0.36
N MET A 107 15.17 7.28 -0.34
CA MET A 107 16.08 6.56 -1.21
C MET A 107 15.90 6.98 -2.67
N PRO A 108 16.99 7.11 -3.46
CA PRO A 108 16.90 7.40 -4.88
C PRO A 108 16.46 6.15 -5.65
N ILE A 109 15.21 5.70 -5.46
CA ILE A 109 14.59 4.71 -6.32
C ILE A 109 14.42 5.34 -7.70
N ASN A 110 14.98 4.70 -8.73
CA ASN A 110 14.72 5.15 -10.09
C ASN A 110 13.25 4.85 -10.46
N LEU A 111 12.43 5.90 -10.55
CA LEU A 111 11.01 5.81 -10.85
C LEU A 111 10.71 5.18 -12.23
N THR A 112 11.68 5.14 -13.16
CA THR A 112 11.49 4.42 -14.44
C THR A 112 11.51 2.91 -14.28
N LEU A 113 12.08 2.40 -13.19
CA LEU A 113 12.13 0.98 -12.84
C LEU A 113 10.92 0.54 -12.00
N VAL A 114 10.05 1.46 -11.60
CA VAL A 114 8.82 1.14 -10.86
C VAL A 114 7.67 0.97 -11.86
N PRO A 115 7.06 -0.22 -11.96
CA PRO A 115 5.88 -0.43 -12.81
C PRO A 115 4.67 0.30 -12.23
N GLN A 116 3.63 0.56 -13.03
CA GLN A 116 2.38 1.09 -12.48
C GLN A 116 1.69 0.07 -11.55
N VAL A 117 1.84 -1.22 -11.84
CA VAL A 117 1.30 -2.32 -11.06
C VAL A 117 2.40 -3.38 -10.90
N ILE A 118 2.74 -3.77 -9.68
CA ILE A 118 3.77 -4.81 -9.44
C ILE A 118 3.43 -6.09 -10.23
N PRO A 119 4.38 -6.76 -10.90
CA PRO A 119 4.19 -8.07 -11.53
C PRO A 119 3.58 -9.13 -10.59
N HIS A 120 2.80 -10.05 -11.13
CA HIS A 120 2.14 -11.09 -10.31
C HIS A 120 3.15 -11.96 -9.55
N ALA A 121 4.25 -12.35 -10.20
CA ALA A 121 5.30 -13.16 -9.57
C ALA A 121 5.90 -12.47 -8.32
N GLN A 122 6.13 -11.15 -8.38
CA GLN A 122 6.66 -10.35 -7.27
C GLN A 122 5.61 -10.02 -6.21
N TYR A 123 4.33 -10.32 -6.46
CA TYR A 123 3.27 -10.18 -5.48
C TYR A 123 3.15 -11.43 -4.60
N LEU A 124 3.24 -12.62 -5.19
CA LEU A 124 2.91 -13.89 -4.54
C LEU A 124 3.68 -14.16 -3.25
N GLU A 125 4.99 -13.94 -3.23
CA GLU A 125 5.81 -14.23 -2.05
C GLU A 125 5.79 -13.10 -1.01
N PRO A 126 6.18 -11.86 -1.36
CA PRO A 126 6.34 -10.84 -0.35
C PRO A 126 5.02 -10.15 0.05
N ILE A 127 4.08 -9.98 -0.88
CA ILE A 127 2.95 -9.04 -0.69
C ILE A 127 1.64 -9.77 -0.37
N ASP A 128 1.46 -11.00 -0.82
CA ASP A 128 0.21 -11.72 -0.64
C ASP A 128 -0.21 -11.83 0.84
N GLY A 129 -1.52 -11.78 1.08
CA GLY A 129 -2.11 -11.79 2.42
C GLY A 129 -1.93 -10.50 3.24
N ALA A 130 -1.26 -9.46 2.71
CA ALA A 130 -1.09 -8.19 3.43
C ALA A 130 -2.40 -7.37 3.53
N SER A 131 -3.42 -7.71 2.75
CA SER A 131 -4.69 -6.97 2.68
C SER A 131 -5.85 -7.86 2.25
N THR A 132 -7.07 -7.50 2.65
CA THR A 132 -8.30 -8.09 2.09
C THR A 132 -8.77 -7.43 0.79
N SER A 133 -8.09 -6.36 0.32
CA SER A 133 -8.35 -5.78 -0.99
C SER A 133 -8.02 -6.75 -2.13
N SER A 134 -8.61 -6.53 -3.31
CA SER A 134 -8.27 -7.33 -4.50
C SER A 134 -6.78 -7.26 -4.84
N GLU A 135 -6.21 -8.35 -5.34
CA GLU A 135 -4.80 -8.44 -5.76
C GLU A 135 -4.38 -7.23 -6.61
N ALA A 136 -5.18 -6.86 -7.62
CA ALA A 136 -4.88 -5.73 -8.50
C ALA A 136 -4.73 -4.40 -7.74
N THR A 137 -5.53 -4.20 -6.70
CA THR A 137 -5.46 -3.02 -5.83
C THR A 137 -4.20 -3.06 -4.97
N VAL A 138 -3.87 -4.22 -4.39
CA VAL A 138 -2.69 -4.37 -3.53
C VAL A 138 -1.40 -4.18 -4.34
N ARG A 139 -1.33 -4.74 -5.56
CA ARG A 139 -0.19 -4.58 -6.48
C ARG A 139 0.00 -3.14 -6.93
N LEU A 140 -1.08 -2.43 -7.25
CA LEU A 140 -1.03 -0.99 -7.53
C LEU A 140 -0.56 -0.20 -6.31
N PHE A 141 -1.05 -0.55 -5.12
CA PHE A 141 -0.66 0.12 -3.89
C PHE A 141 0.82 -0.09 -3.54
N ALA A 142 1.37 -1.27 -3.81
CA ALA A 142 2.79 -1.55 -3.67
C ALA A 142 3.64 -0.67 -4.59
N SER A 143 3.28 -0.55 -5.87
CA SER A 143 3.94 0.38 -6.81
C SER A 143 3.91 1.84 -6.32
N LEU A 144 2.75 2.31 -5.85
CA LEU A 144 2.62 3.67 -5.29
C LEU A 144 3.46 3.86 -4.03
N SER A 145 3.56 2.83 -3.19
CA SER A 145 4.36 2.88 -1.97
C SER A 145 5.85 2.93 -2.28
N LEU A 146 6.32 2.16 -3.28
CA LEU A 146 7.69 2.25 -3.79
C LEU A 146 7.99 3.64 -4.37
N ALA A 147 7.08 4.20 -5.17
CA ALA A 147 7.26 5.53 -5.72
C ALA A 147 7.37 6.62 -4.63
N ARG A 148 6.65 6.47 -3.50
CA ARG A 148 6.76 7.38 -2.35
C ARG A 148 8.08 7.32 -1.60
N LEU A 149 8.89 6.29 -1.79
CA LEU A 149 10.23 6.25 -1.20
C LEU A 149 11.19 7.24 -1.90
N HIS A 150 10.83 7.72 -3.10
CA HIS A 150 11.59 8.71 -3.84
C HIS A 150 11.55 10.08 -3.14
N PRO A 151 12.67 10.84 -3.08
CA PRO A 151 12.73 12.06 -2.30
C PRO A 151 11.75 13.15 -2.72
N ASP A 152 11.40 13.23 -4.00
CA ASP A 152 10.51 14.27 -4.52
C ASP A 152 9.02 13.90 -4.43
N VAL A 153 8.69 12.69 -4.00
CA VAL A 153 7.31 12.18 -3.98
C VAL A 153 6.74 12.22 -2.56
N THR A 154 5.93 13.22 -2.26
CA THR A 154 5.43 13.48 -0.89
C THR A 154 3.95 13.14 -0.69
N SER A 155 3.23 12.79 -1.76
CA SER A 155 1.79 12.52 -1.72
C SER A 155 1.41 11.31 -2.57
N TRP A 156 0.24 10.71 -2.30
CA TRP A 156 -0.27 9.59 -3.09
C TRP A 156 -0.65 10.00 -4.52
N SER A 157 -1.08 11.26 -4.71
CA SER A 157 -1.30 11.82 -6.04
C SER A 157 0.01 11.99 -6.80
N ALA A 158 1.04 12.56 -6.16
CA ALA A 158 2.37 12.69 -6.77
C ALA A 158 2.98 11.33 -7.11
N ALA A 159 2.78 10.31 -6.26
CA ALA A 159 3.23 8.95 -6.54
C ALA A 159 2.57 8.36 -7.79
N ALA A 160 1.26 8.57 -7.97
CA ALA A 160 0.57 8.15 -9.18
C ALA A 160 1.09 8.90 -10.42
N GLU A 161 1.27 10.22 -10.33
CA GLU A 161 1.76 11.06 -11.43
C GLU A 161 3.20 10.73 -11.84
N ALA A 162 4.07 10.43 -10.87
CA ALA A 162 5.42 9.94 -11.08
C ALA A 162 5.43 8.65 -11.93
N LEU A 163 4.42 7.79 -11.75
CA LEU A 163 4.23 6.56 -12.51
C LEU A 163 3.34 6.76 -13.75
N LYS A 164 3.15 7.99 -14.23
CA LYS A 164 2.31 8.34 -15.40
C LYS A 164 0.84 7.92 -15.28
N MET A 165 0.32 7.87 -14.06
CA MET A 165 -1.10 7.66 -13.76
C MET A 165 -1.77 8.95 -13.27
N PRO A 166 -3.10 9.10 -13.40
CA PRO A 166 -3.80 10.25 -12.83
C PRO A 166 -3.71 10.27 -11.29
N GLY A 167 -3.33 11.42 -10.70
CA GLY A 167 -3.20 11.59 -9.25
C GLY A 167 -4.37 11.07 -8.39
N PRO A 168 -5.65 11.31 -8.76
CA PRO A 168 -6.79 10.77 -8.03
C PRO A 168 -6.86 9.24 -7.95
N MET A 169 -6.21 8.52 -8.87
CA MET A 169 -6.10 7.06 -8.82
C MET A 169 -5.25 6.62 -7.63
N GLY A 170 -4.13 7.31 -7.39
CA GLY A 170 -3.25 7.04 -6.24
C GLY A 170 -3.96 7.24 -4.91
N VAL A 171 -4.69 8.35 -4.76
CA VAL A 171 -5.45 8.65 -3.53
C VAL A 171 -6.53 7.59 -3.24
N ARG A 172 -7.32 7.20 -4.25
CA ARG A 172 -8.36 6.17 -4.08
C ARG A 172 -7.78 4.81 -3.76
N CYS A 173 -6.73 4.40 -4.47
CA CYS A 173 -6.03 3.14 -4.21
C CYS A 173 -5.49 3.10 -2.78
N ALA A 174 -4.76 4.14 -2.37
CA ALA A 174 -4.19 4.21 -1.03
C ALA A 174 -5.25 4.17 0.07
N ARG A 175 -6.37 4.89 -0.11
CA ARG A 175 -7.49 4.86 0.84
C ARG A 175 -8.12 3.47 0.95
N ALA A 176 -8.38 2.80 -0.18
CA ALA A 176 -8.99 1.47 -0.20
C ALA A 176 -8.07 0.41 0.43
N CYS A 177 -6.80 0.41 0.04
CA CYS A 177 -5.83 -0.57 0.51
C CYS A 177 -5.50 -0.35 1.99
N SER A 178 -5.21 0.89 2.41
CA SER A 178 -4.86 1.18 3.81
C SER A 178 -5.98 0.83 4.80
N ALA A 179 -7.26 0.95 4.38
CA ALA A 179 -8.41 0.60 5.20
C ALA A 179 -8.58 -0.92 5.39
N THR A 180 -7.87 -1.73 4.61
CA THR A 180 -7.98 -3.19 4.58
C THR A 180 -6.63 -3.86 4.83
N MET A 181 -5.65 -3.13 5.38
CA MET A 181 -4.35 -3.70 5.74
C MET A 181 -4.48 -4.68 6.90
N LEU A 182 -3.78 -5.81 6.77
CA LEU A 182 -3.69 -6.87 7.77
C LEU A 182 -2.30 -6.91 8.44
N VAL A 183 -1.33 -6.19 7.89
CA VAL A 183 0.05 -6.13 8.38
C VAL A 183 0.40 -4.73 8.90
N THR A 184 1.44 -4.64 9.72
CA THR A 184 1.92 -3.36 10.24
C THR A 184 2.53 -2.51 9.13
N ALA A 185 2.67 -1.20 9.36
CA ALA A 185 3.30 -0.29 8.41
C ALA A 185 4.77 -0.65 8.13
N GLU A 186 5.48 -1.15 9.14
CA GLU A 186 6.86 -1.62 9.02
C GLU A 186 6.96 -2.91 8.21
N GLU A 187 6.08 -3.87 8.48
CA GLU A 187 6.04 -5.11 7.73
C GLU A 187 5.66 -4.87 6.26
N TRP A 188 4.64 -4.05 5.98
CA TRP A 188 4.30 -3.63 4.62
C TRP A 188 5.51 -3.07 3.88
N ARG A 189 6.26 -2.21 4.57
CA ARG A 189 7.44 -1.56 4.03
C ARG A 189 8.55 -2.56 3.68
N SER A 190 8.81 -3.55 4.54
CA SER A 190 9.74 -4.63 4.26
C SER A 190 9.31 -5.46 3.04
N ARG A 191 8.01 -5.79 2.96
CA ARG A 191 7.43 -6.57 1.86
C ARG A 191 7.54 -5.86 0.51
N ILE A 192 7.16 -4.58 0.43
CA ILE A 192 7.29 -3.82 -0.84
C ILE A 192 8.76 -3.62 -1.24
N TRP A 193 9.66 -3.51 -0.27
CA TRP A 193 11.10 -3.40 -0.54
C TRP A 193 11.61 -4.64 -1.26
N ARG A 194 11.32 -5.82 -0.70
CA ARG A 194 11.68 -7.10 -1.30
C ARG A 194 11.07 -7.28 -2.70
N ALA A 195 9.79 -6.95 -2.87
CA ALA A 195 9.15 -6.97 -4.19
C ALA A 195 9.84 -6.03 -5.20
N GLY A 196 10.31 -4.86 -4.73
CA GLY A 196 11.06 -3.90 -5.54
C GLY A 196 12.45 -4.40 -5.95
N GLU A 197 13.16 -5.11 -5.07
CA GLU A 197 14.46 -5.72 -5.40
C GLU A 197 14.34 -6.88 -6.40
N GLU A 198 13.26 -7.66 -6.29
CA GLU A 198 12.92 -8.75 -7.21
C GLU A 198 12.29 -8.24 -8.53
N THR A 199 12.03 -6.93 -8.64
CA THR A 199 11.54 -6.32 -9.87
C THR A 199 12.61 -6.33 -10.95
N GLU A 200 12.28 -6.90 -12.12
CA GLU A 200 13.17 -6.88 -13.29
C GLU A 200 13.63 -5.44 -13.57
N ARG A 201 14.95 -5.23 -13.60
CA ARG A 201 15.56 -3.92 -13.84
C ARG A 201 15.41 -3.54 -15.32
N ARG A 202 14.21 -3.10 -15.69
CA ARG A 202 13.90 -2.57 -17.01
C ARG A 202 13.19 -1.23 -16.91
N ASP A 203 13.33 -0.43 -17.96
CA ASP A 203 12.60 0.82 -18.08
C ASP A 203 11.14 0.54 -18.46
N TYR A 204 10.24 0.67 -17.48
CA TYR A 204 8.81 0.51 -17.66
C TYR A 204 8.21 1.62 -18.53
N ARG A 205 8.73 2.84 -18.43
CA ARG A 205 8.23 3.98 -19.22
C ARG A 205 8.55 3.79 -20.69
N ALA A 206 9.74 3.26 -21.01
CA ALA A 206 10.11 2.88 -22.38
C ALA A 206 9.22 1.74 -22.91
N THR A 207 8.91 0.75 -22.08
CA THR A 207 8.04 -0.38 -22.45
C THR A 207 6.61 0.09 -22.74
N GLU A 208 6.05 0.95 -21.88
CA GLU A 208 4.73 1.58 -22.09
C GLU A 208 4.69 2.40 -23.39
N ALA A 209 5.72 3.22 -23.64
CA ALA A 209 5.82 4.01 -24.87
C ALA A 209 5.86 3.10 -26.11
N LYS A 210 6.55 1.96 -26.03
CA LYS A 210 6.60 0.97 -27.11
C LYS A 210 5.25 0.32 -27.39
N VAL A 211 4.49 -0.04 -26.36
CA VAL A 211 3.13 -0.56 -26.51
C VAL A 211 2.21 0.52 -27.09
N GLN A 212 2.31 1.76 -26.60
CA GLN A 212 1.50 2.87 -27.11
C GLN A 212 1.77 3.16 -28.59
N HIS A 213 3.03 3.11 -29.04
CA HIS A 213 3.39 3.29 -30.44
C HIS A 213 2.74 2.26 -31.37
N ARG A 214 2.42 1.06 -30.87
CA ARG A 214 1.82 -0.02 -31.65
C ARG A 214 0.31 0.09 -31.86
N LEU A 215 -0.36 1.06 -31.23
CA LEU A 215 -1.81 1.22 -31.32
C LEU A 215 -2.33 1.29 -32.77
N GLY A 216 -1.55 1.86 -33.69
CA GLY A 216 -1.89 1.98 -35.12
C GLY A 216 -1.31 0.88 -36.01
N MET A 217 -0.61 -0.11 -35.46
CA MET A 217 0.14 -1.10 -36.23
C MET A 217 -0.47 -2.49 -36.07
N THR A 218 -0.98 -3.08 -37.15
CA THR A 218 -1.62 -4.41 -37.09
C THR A 218 -0.71 -5.55 -37.54
N ARG A 219 0.41 -5.25 -38.22
CA ARG A 219 1.31 -6.26 -38.80
C ARG A 219 1.85 -7.25 -37.76
N TRP A 220 2.35 -6.75 -36.64
CA TRP A 220 2.90 -7.58 -35.56
C TRP A 220 1.83 -8.56 -35.01
N PHE A 221 0.58 -8.10 -34.90
CA PHE A 221 -0.53 -8.91 -34.43
C PHE A 221 -0.90 -9.97 -35.46
N ASN A 222 -1.01 -9.60 -36.73
CA ASN A 222 -1.31 -10.54 -37.81
C ASN A 222 -0.22 -11.63 -37.94
N GLU A 223 1.03 -11.30 -37.67
CA GLU A 223 2.14 -12.28 -37.62
C GLU A 223 2.07 -13.21 -36.42
N TRP A 224 1.64 -12.71 -35.25
CA TRP A 224 1.40 -13.53 -34.07
C TRP A 224 0.17 -14.43 -34.24
N ALA A 225 -0.95 -13.85 -34.68
CA ALA A 225 -2.24 -14.54 -34.86
C ALA A 225 -2.12 -15.69 -35.86
N ARG A 226 -1.43 -15.52 -37.00
CA ARG A 226 -1.23 -16.62 -37.96
C ARG A 226 -0.59 -17.88 -37.36
N ARG A 227 0.25 -17.73 -36.34
CA ARG A 227 0.92 -18.87 -35.68
C ARG A 227 0.13 -19.38 -34.48
N ASN A 228 -0.48 -18.47 -33.72
CA ASN A 228 -1.02 -18.75 -32.39
C ASN A 228 -2.56 -18.80 -32.35
N ARG A 229 -3.24 -18.03 -33.20
CA ARG A 229 -4.71 -17.94 -33.32
C ARG A 229 -5.16 -17.62 -34.74
N PRO A 230 -5.20 -18.60 -35.65
CA PRO A 230 -5.64 -18.38 -37.03
C PRO A 230 -7.06 -17.80 -37.14
N ASP A 231 -7.93 -18.13 -36.19
CA ASP A 231 -9.32 -17.67 -36.13
C ASP A 231 -9.51 -16.31 -35.42
N ALA A 232 -8.41 -15.60 -35.13
CA ALA A 232 -8.46 -14.31 -34.45
C ALA A 232 -9.26 -13.27 -35.27
N ARG A 233 -10.15 -12.55 -34.58
CA ARG A 233 -10.99 -11.51 -35.19
C ARG A 233 -10.25 -10.18 -35.21
N TYR A 234 -10.67 -9.26 -36.07
CA TYR A 234 -10.09 -7.90 -36.14
C TYR A 234 -10.06 -7.18 -34.78
N GLY A 235 -11.10 -7.37 -33.95
CA GLY A 235 -11.16 -6.78 -32.61
C GLY A 235 -10.24 -7.41 -31.55
N ASP A 236 -9.57 -8.52 -31.87
CA ASP A 236 -8.64 -9.19 -30.95
C ASP A 236 -7.28 -8.51 -30.92
N HIS A 237 -6.95 -7.70 -31.94
CA HIS A 237 -5.78 -6.83 -31.95
C HIS A 237 -5.75 -5.92 -30.71
N ASP A 238 -6.87 -5.24 -30.46
CA ASP A 238 -7.01 -4.31 -29.35
C ASP A 238 -6.89 -5.05 -28.00
N LEU A 239 -7.48 -6.24 -27.89
CA LEU A 239 -7.38 -7.06 -26.68
C LEU A 239 -5.95 -7.57 -26.45
N ALA A 240 -5.23 -7.95 -27.52
CA ALA A 240 -3.84 -8.36 -27.46
C ALA A 240 -2.91 -7.20 -27.08
N LEU A 241 -3.19 -5.99 -27.57
CA LEU A 241 -2.45 -4.79 -27.19
C LEU A 241 -2.72 -4.42 -25.72
N THR A 242 -3.97 -4.52 -25.26
CA THR A 242 -4.31 -4.38 -23.84
C THR A 242 -3.63 -5.45 -22.99
N TRP A 243 -3.51 -6.67 -23.48
CA TRP A 243 -2.79 -7.73 -22.80
C TRP A 243 -1.29 -7.39 -22.66
N GLN A 244 -0.63 -6.92 -23.73
CA GLN A 244 0.77 -6.45 -23.67
C GLN A 244 0.92 -5.28 -22.68
N TRP A 245 -0.04 -4.36 -22.64
CA TRP A 245 -0.05 -3.26 -21.68
C TRP A 245 -0.08 -3.75 -20.22
N VAL A 246 -0.95 -4.71 -19.89
CA VAL A 246 -1.11 -5.21 -18.51
C VAL A 246 0.01 -6.17 -18.11
N HIS A 247 0.40 -7.08 -18.99
CA HIS A 247 1.27 -8.21 -18.66
C HIS A 247 2.73 -8.01 -19.05
N VAL A 248 3.03 -7.12 -20.01
CA VAL A 248 4.41 -6.82 -20.42
C VAL A 248 4.83 -5.42 -19.96
N ALA A 249 3.98 -4.41 -20.10
CA ALA A 249 4.31 -3.09 -19.55
C ALA A 249 4.01 -2.99 -18.05
N HIS A 250 3.31 -3.96 -17.46
CA HIS A 250 2.87 -3.93 -16.06
C HIS A 250 2.15 -2.62 -15.71
N ALA A 251 1.34 -2.17 -16.66
CA ALA A 251 0.61 -0.93 -16.61
C ALA A 251 -0.85 -1.16 -16.21
N HIS A 252 -1.49 -0.13 -15.63
CA HIS A 252 -2.84 -0.24 -15.13
C HIS A 252 -3.85 -0.43 -16.28
N LEU A 253 -4.75 -1.42 -16.17
CA LEU A 253 -5.73 -1.77 -17.23
C LEU A 253 -6.55 -0.57 -17.71
N ASP A 254 -7.04 0.27 -16.79
CA ASP A 254 -7.85 1.45 -17.13
C ASP A 254 -7.08 2.50 -17.97
N LEU A 255 -5.77 2.37 -18.09
CA LEU A 255 -4.89 3.29 -18.83
C LEU A 255 -4.39 2.70 -20.15
N SER A 256 -4.89 1.53 -20.56
CA SER A 256 -4.50 0.94 -21.85
C SER A 256 -4.70 1.94 -23.00
N PRO A 257 -3.74 2.08 -23.93
CA PRO A 257 -3.83 3.04 -25.04
C PRO A 257 -5.03 2.80 -25.95
N VAL A 258 -5.54 1.56 -26.00
CA VAL A 258 -6.76 1.15 -26.71
C VAL A 258 -7.97 1.98 -26.28
N TRP A 259 -8.03 2.40 -25.02
CA TRP A 259 -9.16 3.18 -24.50
C TRP A 259 -9.12 4.65 -24.91
N ARG A 260 -8.04 5.12 -25.56
CA ARG A 260 -7.90 6.48 -26.11
C ARG A 260 -8.20 7.58 -25.08
N GLY A 261 -7.69 7.41 -23.87
CA GLY A 261 -7.88 8.35 -22.76
C GLY A 261 -9.25 8.28 -22.07
N LYS A 262 -10.14 7.37 -22.48
CA LYS A 262 -11.42 7.12 -21.80
C LYS A 262 -11.27 5.97 -20.81
N ARG A 263 -11.98 6.04 -19.69
CA ARG A 263 -12.02 4.91 -18.75
C ARG A 263 -12.83 3.76 -19.36
N PRO A 264 -12.34 2.51 -19.36
CA PRO A 264 -13.09 1.39 -19.92
C PRO A 264 -14.37 1.13 -19.14
N THR A 265 -15.42 0.73 -19.85
CA THR A 265 -16.70 0.34 -19.26
C THR A 265 -16.63 -1.07 -18.67
N SER A 266 -17.67 -1.48 -17.92
CA SER A 266 -17.78 -2.87 -17.45
C SER A 266 -17.81 -3.86 -18.62
N LYS A 267 -18.42 -3.49 -19.74
CA LYS A 267 -18.49 -4.32 -20.95
C LYS A 267 -17.11 -4.50 -21.59
N ASP A 268 -16.30 -3.45 -21.64
CA ASP A 268 -14.94 -3.53 -22.20
C ASP A 268 -14.07 -4.47 -21.36
N ARG A 269 -14.12 -4.34 -20.02
CA ARG A 269 -13.42 -5.26 -19.11
C ARG A 269 -13.92 -6.69 -19.24
N ALA A 270 -15.23 -6.89 -19.38
CA ALA A 270 -15.83 -8.20 -19.57
C ALA A 270 -15.46 -8.84 -20.92
N ARG A 271 -15.13 -8.05 -21.94
CA ARG A 271 -14.61 -8.57 -23.22
C ARG A 271 -13.13 -8.91 -23.14
N TYR A 272 -12.36 -8.13 -22.38
CA TYR A 272 -10.93 -8.36 -22.18
C TYR A 272 -10.63 -9.65 -21.40
N ARG A 273 -11.35 -9.91 -20.30
CA ARG A 273 -11.05 -11.06 -19.41
C ARG A 273 -11.06 -12.40 -20.14
N PRO A 274 -12.12 -12.80 -20.89
CA PRO A 274 -12.12 -14.08 -21.60
C PRO A 274 -11.00 -14.18 -22.63
N PHE A 275 -10.64 -13.07 -23.30
CA PHE A 275 -9.51 -13.07 -24.21
C PHE A 275 -8.22 -13.40 -23.45
N ALA A 276 -7.92 -12.69 -22.36
CA ALA A 276 -6.72 -12.92 -21.56
C ALA A 276 -6.67 -14.34 -20.98
N ASP A 277 -7.78 -14.83 -20.43
CA ASP A 277 -7.89 -16.15 -19.81
C ASP A 277 -7.80 -17.30 -20.82
N SER A 278 -8.15 -17.04 -22.08
CA SER A 278 -8.10 -18.03 -23.15
C SER A 278 -6.73 -18.20 -23.80
N LEU A 279 -5.74 -17.38 -23.43
CA LEU A 279 -4.37 -17.52 -23.95
C LEU A 279 -3.60 -18.58 -23.15
N ASP A 280 -3.09 -19.60 -23.83
CA ASP A 280 -2.17 -20.56 -23.21
C ASP A 280 -0.77 -19.96 -22.96
N ALA A 281 0.08 -20.69 -22.23
CA ALA A 281 1.42 -20.22 -21.86
C ALA A 281 2.31 -19.92 -23.08
N GLN A 282 2.21 -20.70 -24.16
CA GLN A 282 2.99 -20.48 -25.37
C GLN A 282 2.50 -19.21 -26.09
N GLN A 283 1.19 -19.05 -26.22
CA GLN A 283 0.56 -17.88 -26.82
C GLN A 283 0.92 -16.60 -26.07
N GLN A 284 0.91 -16.64 -24.73
CA GLN A 284 1.30 -15.51 -23.87
C GLN A 284 2.79 -15.17 -24.05
N SER A 285 3.67 -16.17 -24.04
CA SER A 285 5.11 -15.99 -24.26
C SER A 285 5.38 -15.37 -25.63
N ASP A 286 4.81 -15.92 -26.69
CA ASP A 286 4.93 -15.41 -28.06
C ASP A 286 4.38 -14.00 -28.20
N LEU A 287 3.25 -13.70 -27.54
CA LEU A 287 2.63 -12.38 -27.56
C LEU A 287 3.50 -11.35 -26.84
N GLY A 288 4.13 -11.72 -25.73
CA GLY A 288 5.13 -10.91 -25.05
C GLY A 288 6.36 -10.67 -25.94
N TYR A 289 6.92 -11.73 -26.52
CA TYR A 289 8.07 -11.66 -27.42
C TYR A 289 7.79 -10.82 -28.67
N ALA A 290 6.55 -10.81 -29.16
CA ALA A 290 6.15 -9.97 -30.28
C ALA A 290 6.42 -8.48 -30.00
N LEU A 291 6.40 -8.03 -28.74
CA LEU A 291 6.77 -6.65 -28.37
C LEU A 291 8.24 -6.34 -28.69
N HIS A 292 9.14 -7.32 -28.66
CA HIS A 292 10.57 -7.14 -28.89
C HIS A 292 10.96 -7.21 -30.37
N LYS A 293 10.15 -7.84 -31.22
CA LYS A 293 10.34 -7.81 -32.69
C LYS A 293 10.17 -6.39 -33.23
N ARG A 294 10.97 -6.03 -34.24
CA ARG A 294 10.76 -4.78 -35.01
C ARG A 294 9.36 -4.84 -35.65
N ALA A 295 8.58 -3.79 -35.44
CA ALA A 295 7.25 -3.64 -36.01
C ALA A 295 7.33 -3.27 -37.50
#